data_AF-A0AAV2GFL9-F1
#
_entry.id   AF-A0AAV2GFL9-F1
#
_cell.length_a   1.000
_cell.length_b   1.000
_cell.length_c   1.000
_cell.angle_alpha   90.00
_cell.angle_beta   90.00
_cell.angle_gamma   90.00
#
_symmetry.space_group_name_H-M   'P 1'
#
loop_
_entity.id
_entity.type
_entity.pdbx_description
1 polymer ?
#
loop_
_entity_poly.entity_id
_entity_poly.type
_entity_poly.pdbx_seq_one_letter_code
_entity_poly.pdbx_strand_id
1 'polypeptide(L)'
;MTMDRSGNSSPGSPDPKSSSSSSGFVLSIDCLKGGSKADEWTGDLLQTGDIVEEIVIPDPGSSSRGGAGGQSYRAPFKNGKSGVQKILHASFKRKETSILVRVRRRGGSEVSELQACIVPDSGGKKQYILRSIDDPNYTAGFCDRTESECYELQGSKGSRMVSALSSSKLQDGYVAYPWRRKMQEVLKVPNSSCFLSILFLPEASDRAASGYNDIEHTLARANAWLFASQASGVPIVFMNIQTESLLTKISGETASSTVSAGSLSDLSNLANASLYGFEDYHGVDIGVVRAVRLWYAPLCGEFSIEIKIREDDSRLGFAISRTEEGFIYISSVIDGDENAASTRSGLNNLYKQATSSSKLLVVSRVSNQKVLPWMVSSTGAIRCYDTVSLSQKLSLHRHAKVPIVIHYFLWDKALAGMGPGSARYGGRPVGIPPRRSEPVPVQTDVVQSPPPARHSNENQVLPLPLPRSSQVVPSNDGDDDGGVVGPEIKLERDTAGELSFRFHEFSISNNWV
;
A
#
# COMPACT_ATOMS: atom_id res chain seq x y z
N MET A 1 -11.55 -47.34 16.14
CA MET A 1 -13.00 -47.48 16.42
C MET A 1 -13.72 -46.41 15.63
N THR A 2 -14.55 -46.87 14.70
CA THR A 2 -15.83 -46.29 14.22
C THR A 2 -16.00 -44.76 14.16
N MET A 3 -16.12 -44.27 12.92
CA MET A 3 -16.86 -43.05 12.60
C MET A 3 -18.36 -43.31 12.75
N ASP A 4 -19.10 -42.42 13.40
CA ASP A 4 -20.54 -42.26 13.23
C ASP A 4 -20.88 -40.82 12.85
N ARG A 5 -21.56 -40.70 11.71
CA ARG A 5 -22.32 -39.53 11.26
C ARG A 5 -23.70 -39.61 11.90
N SER A 6 -24.18 -38.51 12.51
CA SER A 6 -25.51 -37.92 12.25
C SER A 6 -25.88 -36.88 13.33
N GLY A 7 -26.59 -35.83 12.92
CA GLY A 7 -27.30 -34.94 13.86
C GLY A 7 -27.16 -33.45 13.57
N ASN A 8 -27.73 -33.00 12.44
CA ASN A 8 -27.93 -31.58 12.14
C ASN A 8 -29.19 -31.10 12.90
N SER A 9 -29.06 -30.19 13.86
CA SER A 9 -30.20 -29.52 14.51
C SER A 9 -29.93 -28.03 14.72
N SER A 10 -30.43 -27.22 13.79
CA SER A 10 -30.54 -25.77 13.95
C SER A 10 -31.75 -25.44 14.86
N PRO A 11 -31.66 -24.44 15.76
CA PRO A 11 -32.79 -24.04 16.58
C PRO A 11 -33.81 -23.26 15.73
N GLY A 12 -35.06 -23.69 15.79
CA GLY A 12 -36.20 -23.08 15.11
C GLY A 12 -36.46 -21.65 15.57
N SER A 13 -36.63 -20.76 14.60
CA SER A 13 -37.20 -19.43 14.79
C SER A 13 -38.74 -19.55 14.65
N PRO A 14 -39.54 -18.93 15.52
CA PRO A 14 -40.99 -19.08 15.49
C PRO A 14 -41.62 -18.25 14.37
N ASP A 15 -42.55 -18.87 13.65
CA ASP A 15 -43.43 -18.22 12.67
C ASP A 15 -44.27 -17.09 13.30
N PRO A 16 -44.28 -15.87 12.74
CA PRO A 16 -45.34 -14.92 13.00
C PRO A 16 -46.48 -15.14 12.01
N LYS A 17 -47.63 -15.48 12.59
CA LYS A 17 -48.94 -15.59 11.97
C LYS A 17 -49.28 -14.37 11.11
N SER A 18 -49.93 -14.68 9.99
CA SER A 18 -50.73 -13.83 9.11
C SER A 18 -51.14 -12.46 9.69
N SER A 19 -50.46 -11.41 9.24
CA SER A 19 -51.02 -10.06 9.19
C SER A 19 -51.02 -9.60 7.74
N SER A 20 -52.15 -9.05 7.31
CA SER A 20 -52.39 -8.57 5.95
C SER A 20 -51.28 -7.61 5.52
N SER A 21 -50.49 -8.01 4.52
CA SER A 21 -49.45 -7.20 3.90
C SER A 21 -50.07 -5.94 3.28
N SER A 22 -50.09 -4.81 4.01
CA SER A 22 -50.07 -3.51 3.35
C SER A 22 -48.68 -3.36 2.75
N SER A 23 -48.52 -3.82 1.52
CA SER A 23 -47.28 -3.64 0.77
C SER A 23 -46.94 -2.14 0.76
N GLY A 24 -45.72 -1.75 1.15
CA GLY A 24 -45.25 -0.35 1.24
C GLY A 24 -45.14 0.39 -0.10
N PHE A 25 -46.01 0.06 -1.04
CA PHE A 25 -46.12 0.64 -2.37
C PHE A 25 -47.26 1.65 -2.40
N VAL A 26 -46.99 2.77 -3.05
CA VAL A 26 -47.95 3.81 -3.41
C VAL A 26 -48.24 3.71 -4.90
N LEU A 27 -49.42 4.21 -5.30
CA LEU A 27 -49.74 4.35 -6.71
C LEU A 27 -49.07 5.63 -7.23
N SER A 28 -48.28 5.52 -8.28
CA SER A 28 -47.55 6.63 -8.90
C SER A 28 -47.96 6.82 -10.35
N ILE A 29 -47.78 8.04 -10.85
CA ILE A 29 -47.91 8.36 -12.27
C ILE A 29 -46.70 7.85 -13.05
N ASP A 30 -46.96 7.30 -14.24
CA ASP A 30 -45.97 6.83 -15.20
C ASP A 30 -46.25 7.48 -16.56
N CYS A 31 -45.46 8.47 -16.98
CA CYS A 31 -45.66 9.17 -18.24
C CYS A 31 -45.24 8.28 -19.42
N LEU A 32 -46.17 7.96 -20.32
CA LEU A 32 -45.96 7.01 -21.41
C LEU A 32 -45.58 7.70 -22.74
N LYS A 33 -46.16 8.88 -22.99
CA LYS A 33 -45.80 9.76 -24.12
C LYS A 33 -45.86 11.20 -23.66
N GLY A 34 -44.78 11.94 -23.89
CA GLY A 34 -44.66 13.34 -23.54
C GLY A 34 -44.73 14.26 -24.76
N GLY A 35 -45.40 15.40 -24.63
CA GLY A 35 -45.25 16.53 -25.56
C GLY A 35 -43.87 17.20 -25.42
N SER A 36 -43.60 18.24 -26.22
CA SER A 36 -42.31 18.96 -26.24
C SER A 36 -41.92 19.65 -24.93
N LYS A 37 -42.83 19.73 -23.95
CA LYS A 37 -42.63 20.28 -22.60
C LYS A 37 -42.59 19.22 -21.48
N ALA A 38 -42.69 17.94 -21.80
CA ALA A 38 -42.81 16.87 -20.81
C ALA A 38 -41.54 16.61 -19.98
N ASP A 39 -40.40 17.18 -20.38
CA ASP A 39 -39.11 17.02 -19.71
C ASP A 39 -38.79 18.18 -18.73
N GLU A 40 -39.64 19.22 -18.70
CA GLU A 40 -39.53 20.37 -17.78
C GLU A 40 -40.54 20.23 -16.62
N TRP A 41 -40.07 20.40 -15.38
CA TRP A 41 -40.92 20.41 -14.17
C TRP A 41 -41.85 21.62 -14.18
N THR A 42 -43.03 21.46 -14.78
CA THR A 42 -44.08 22.48 -14.85
C THR A 42 -45.20 22.09 -13.88
N GLY A 43 -45.71 23.07 -13.12
CA GLY A 43 -46.73 22.85 -12.07
C GLY A 43 -48.04 22.25 -12.58
N ASP A 44 -48.27 22.32 -13.89
CA ASP A 44 -49.58 22.13 -14.52
C ASP A 44 -49.77 20.72 -15.13
N LEU A 45 -48.73 19.89 -15.21
CA LEU A 45 -48.79 18.55 -15.80
C LEU A 45 -48.30 17.49 -14.82
N LEU A 46 -48.98 16.34 -14.75
CA LEU A 46 -48.47 15.21 -13.97
C LEU A 46 -47.10 14.75 -14.51
N GLN A 47 -46.25 14.24 -13.63
CA GLN A 47 -44.93 13.76 -13.98
C GLN A 47 -44.67 12.37 -13.43
N THR A 48 -43.75 11.65 -14.06
CA THR A 48 -43.37 10.32 -13.59
C THR A 48 -42.84 10.42 -12.17
N GLY A 49 -43.43 9.64 -11.27
CA GLY A 49 -43.12 9.70 -9.84
C GLY A 49 -44.10 10.52 -9.00
N ASP A 50 -45.03 11.28 -9.60
CA ASP A 50 -46.12 11.92 -8.84
C ASP A 50 -46.97 10.85 -8.11
N ILE A 51 -47.20 11.03 -6.81
CA ILE A 51 -47.93 10.05 -5.99
C ILE A 51 -49.42 10.33 -6.08
N VAL A 52 -50.23 9.34 -6.47
CA VAL A 52 -51.68 9.51 -6.64
C VAL A 52 -52.37 9.45 -5.28
N GLU A 53 -53.11 10.50 -4.95
CA GLU A 53 -53.88 10.62 -3.70
C GLU A 53 -55.37 10.35 -3.92
N GLU A 54 -55.93 10.79 -5.05
CA GLU A 54 -57.36 10.67 -5.33
C GLU A 54 -57.63 10.55 -6.84
N ILE A 55 -58.61 9.71 -7.19
CA ILE A 55 -59.15 9.54 -8.54
C ILE A 55 -60.65 9.83 -8.48
N VAL A 56 -61.14 10.78 -9.25
CA VAL A 56 -62.56 11.14 -9.34
C VAL A 56 -63.06 10.91 -10.75
N ILE A 57 -64.12 10.13 -10.91
CA ILE A 57 -64.85 9.95 -12.16
C ILE A 57 -66.18 10.72 -12.03
N PRO A 58 -66.31 11.90 -12.66
CA PRO A 58 -67.53 12.71 -12.59
C PRO A 58 -68.69 12.06 -13.34
N ASP A 59 -69.90 12.21 -12.82
CA ASP A 59 -71.13 11.74 -13.46
C ASP A 59 -71.55 12.70 -14.59
N PRO A 60 -71.69 12.24 -15.86
CA PRO A 60 -72.08 13.09 -16.98
C PRO A 60 -73.49 13.70 -16.87
N GLY A 61 -74.31 13.30 -15.89
CA GLY A 61 -75.68 13.81 -15.70
C GLY A 61 -75.87 14.86 -14.60
N SER A 62 -74.85 15.21 -13.80
CA SER A 62 -75.01 16.11 -12.65
C SER A 62 -74.61 17.56 -12.96
N SER A 63 -75.59 18.38 -13.36
CA SER A 63 -75.43 19.83 -13.50
C SER A 63 -75.83 20.62 -12.24
N SER A 64 -75.76 20.02 -11.04
CA SER A 64 -76.03 20.74 -9.79
C SER A 64 -74.74 21.35 -9.23
N ARG A 65 -74.77 22.67 -9.04
CA ARG A 65 -73.66 23.53 -8.58
C ARG A 65 -73.35 23.35 -7.07
N GLY A 66 -73.51 22.15 -6.53
CA GLY A 66 -73.27 21.82 -5.13
C GLY A 66 -73.48 20.34 -4.82
N GLY A 67 -72.38 19.59 -4.69
CA GLY A 67 -72.31 18.35 -3.92
C GLY A 67 -72.71 17.03 -4.62
N ALA A 68 -71.71 16.21 -4.89
CA ALA A 68 -71.77 14.73 -4.91
C ALA A 68 -72.56 14.03 -6.04
N GLY A 69 -72.14 14.23 -7.30
CA GLY A 69 -72.46 13.34 -8.42
C GLY A 69 -71.20 12.85 -9.12
N GLY A 70 -70.48 11.90 -8.52
CA GLY A 70 -69.25 11.34 -9.09
C GLY A 70 -68.59 10.33 -8.14
N GLN A 71 -67.93 9.31 -8.69
CA GLN A 71 -67.28 8.27 -7.91
C GLN A 71 -65.84 8.70 -7.57
N SER A 72 -65.54 8.92 -6.28
CA SER A 72 -64.19 9.23 -5.79
C SER A 72 -63.53 8.00 -5.16
N TYR A 73 -62.26 7.79 -5.48
CA TYR A 73 -61.40 6.74 -4.96
C TYR A 73 -60.14 7.37 -4.38
N ARG A 74 -59.87 7.15 -3.09
CA ARG A 74 -58.70 7.72 -2.40
C ARG A 74 -57.65 6.65 -2.10
N ALA A 75 -56.40 7.08 -2.07
CA ALA A 75 -55.31 6.27 -1.55
C ALA A 75 -55.57 5.88 -0.08
N PRO A 76 -55.14 4.68 0.37
CA PRO A 76 -54.43 3.66 -0.40
C PRO A 76 -55.36 2.85 -1.33
N PHE A 77 -54.92 2.61 -2.57
CA PHE A 77 -55.71 1.88 -3.56
C PHE A 77 -55.63 0.36 -3.35
N LYS A 78 -56.77 -0.28 -3.15
CA LYS A 78 -56.85 -1.74 -2.99
C LYS A 78 -56.34 -2.46 -4.24
N ASN A 79 -55.33 -3.32 -4.09
CA ASN A 79 -54.61 -4.01 -5.17
C ASN A 79 -53.81 -3.08 -6.11
N GLY A 80 -53.45 -1.87 -5.67
CA GLY A 80 -52.56 -0.96 -6.41
C GLY A 80 -53.03 -0.67 -7.83
N LYS A 81 -52.09 -0.67 -8.78
CA LYS A 81 -52.33 -0.50 -10.22
C LYS A 81 -53.42 -1.45 -10.73
N SER A 82 -53.39 -2.71 -10.32
CA SER A 82 -54.34 -3.71 -10.81
C SER A 82 -55.79 -3.40 -10.38
N GLY A 83 -55.95 -2.83 -9.18
CA GLY A 83 -57.24 -2.36 -8.68
C GLY A 83 -57.75 -1.16 -9.46
N VAL A 84 -56.87 -0.18 -9.71
CA VAL A 84 -57.21 0.99 -10.52
C VAL A 84 -57.54 0.62 -11.96
N GLN A 85 -56.82 -0.32 -12.58
CA GLN A 85 -57.16 -0.83 -13.91
C GLN A 85 -58.58 -1.42 -13.98
N LYS A 86 -59.07 -2.07 -12.91
CA LYS A 86 -60.46 -2.56 -12.84
C LYS A 86 -61.47 -1.41 -12.76
N ILE A 87 -61.14 -0.35 -12.01
CA ILE A 87 -61.96 0.86 -11.91
C ILE A 87 -62.08 1.53 -13.30
N LEU A 88 -60.95 1.76 -13.96
CA LEU A 88 -60.91 2.36 -15.31
C LEU A 88 -61.69 1.52 -16.32
N HIS A 89 -61.53 0.19 -16.29
CA HIS A 89 -62.27 -0.73 -17.15
C HIS A 89 -63.79 -0.66 -16.95
N ALA A 90 -64.24 -0.61 -15.70
CA ALA A 90 -65.66 -0.51 -15.38
C ALA A 90 -66.25 0.83 -15.84
N SER A 91 -65.53 1.93 -15.60
CA SER A 91 -65.90 3.29 -16.04
C SER A 91 -66.01 3.37 -17.56
N PHE A 92 -64.98 2.91 -18.27
CA PHE A 92 -64.95 2.92 -19.73
C PHE A 92 -66.10 2.10 -20.34
N LYS A 93 -66.44 0.94 -19.75
CA LYS A 93 -67.60 0.14 -20.17
C LYS A 93 -68.94 0.86 -19.98
N ARG A 94 -69.06 1.71 -18.96
CA ARG A 94 -70.25 2.55 -18.71
C ARG A 94 -70.27 3.84 -19.56
N LYS A 95 -69.26 4.05 -20.42
CA LYS A 95 -69.04 5.28 -21.20
C LYS A 95 -68.72 6.52 -20.36
N GLU A 96 -68.40 6.33 -19.08
CA GLU A 96 -67.84 7.35 -18.19
C GLU A 96 -66.33 7.42 -18.46
N THR A 97 -65.91 8.33 -19.34
CA THR A 97 -64.50 8.42 -19.78
C THR A 97 -63.76 9.62 -19.22
N SER A 98 -64.44 10.59 -18.62
CA SER A 98 -63.80 11.71 -17.93
C SER A 98 -63.25 11.25 -16.59
N ILE A 99 -62.05 11.73 -16.22
CA ILE A 99 -61.39 11.40 -14.96
C ILE A 99 -60.55 12.58 -14.50
N LEU A 100 -60.61 12.85 -13.20
CA LEU A 100 -59.74 13.79 -12.50
C LEU A 100 -58.79 12.99 -11.61
N VAL A 101 -57.49 13.24 -11.74
CA VAL A 101 -56.45 12.59 -10.93
C VAL A 101 -55.73 13.64 -10.11
N ARG A 102 -55.71 13.45 -8.80
CA ARG A 102 -55.08 14.33 -7.84
C ARG A 102 -53.82 13.68 -7.31
N VAL A 103 -52.70 14.39 -7.36
CA VAL A 103 -51.39 13.88 -6.99
C VAL A 103 -50.68 14.74 -5.94
N ARG A 104 -49.73 14.12 -5.26
CA ARG A 104 -48.83 14.73 -4.29
C ARG A 104 -47.38 14.68 -4.77
N ARG A 105 -46.70 15.81 -4.61
CA ARG A 105 -45.25 16.00 -4.85
C ARG A 105 -44.49 16.21 -3.53
N ARG A 106 -43.16 16.07 -3.59
CA ARG A 106 -42.22 16.33 -2.49
C ARG A 106 -42.41 17.77 -2.01
N GLY A 107 -42.69 17.95 -0.72
CA GLY A 107 -42.94 19.26 -0.11
C GLY A 107 -44.35 19.46 0.45
N GLY A 108 -45.27 18.51 0.22
CA GLY A 108 -46.52 18.33 1.00
C GLY A 108 -47.59 19.43 0.92
N SER A 109 -47.30 20.58 0.31
CA SER A 109 -48.21 21.73 0.30
C SER A 109 -48.92 21.96 -1.04
N GLU A 110 -48.47 21.34 -2.13
CA GLU A 110 -49.06 21.53 -3.46
C GLU A 110 -49.63 20.20 -3.97
N VAL A 111 -50.93 20.22 -4.20
CA VAL A 111 -51.69 19.13 -4.78
C VAL A 111 -51.99 19.52 -6.22
N SER A 112 -51.38 18.82 -7.17
CA SER A 112 -51.63 19.03 -8.60
C SER A 112 -52.78 18.15 -9.07
N GLU A 113 -53.57 18.65 -10.01
CA GLU A 113 -54.72 17.96 -10.57
C GLU A 113 -54.58 17.80 -12.08
N LEU A 114 -55.03 16.66 -12.60
CA LEU A 114 -55.10 16.40 -14.03
C LEU A 114 -56.51 16.01 -14.42
N GLN A 115 -57.06 16.73 -15.39
CA GLN A 115 -58.24 16.32 -16.12
C GLN A 115 -57.83 15.53 -17.36
N ALA A 116 -58.32 14.31 -17.47
CA ALA A 116 -57.96 13.39 -18.53
C ALA A 116 -59.17 12.58 -19.02
N CYS A 117 -58.97 11.90 -20.14
CA CYS A 117 -59.88 10.89 -20.65
C CYS A 117 -59.28 9.49 -20.50
N ILE A 118 -60.09 8.53 -20.06
CA ILE A 118 -59.77 7.11 -20.00
C ILE A 118 -59.81 6.56 -21.42
N VAL A 119 -58.68 6.08 -21.93
CA VAL A 119 -58.57 5.48 -23.27
C VAL A 119 -57.94 4.09 -23.21
N PRO A 120 -58.35 3.15 -24.07
CA PRO A 120 -57.71 1.85 -24.16
C PRO A 120 -56.30 1.99 -24.73
N ASP A 121 -55.35 1.28 -24.14
CA ASP A 121 -53.98 1.20 -24.64
C ASP A 121 -53.95 0.42 -25.96
N SER A 122 -53.19 0.91 -26.94
CA SER A 122 -53.10 0.33 -28.28
C SER A 122 -52.22 -0.93 -28.32
N GLY A 123 -51.52 -1.26 -27.22
CA GLY A 123 -50.50 -2.30 -27.12
C GLY A 123 -50.97 -3.74 -26.85
N GLY A 124 -52.21 -4.11 -27.20
CA GLY A 124 -52.66 -5.52 -27.21
C GLY A 124 -53.00 -6.17 -25.85
N LYS A 125 -52.82 -5.47 -24.72
CA LYS A 125 -53.36 -5.88 -23.40
C LYS A 125 -54.54 -4.98 -23.04
N LYS A 126 -55.58 -5.53 -22.40
CA LYS A 126 -56.73 -4.75 -21.86
C LYS A 126 -56.26 -3.84 -20.71
N GLN A 127 -55.55 -2.77 -21.05
CA GLN A 127 -55.05 -1.75 -20.15
C GLN A 127 -55.63 -0.41 -20.55
N TYR A 128 -55.88 0.43 -19.56
CA TYR A 128 -56.40 1.77 -19.75
C TYR A 128 -55.34 2.78 -19.33
N ILE A 129 -55.16 3.78 -20.18
CA ILE A 129 -54.26 4.91 -19.95
C ILE A 129 -55.08 6.19 -19.90
N LEU A 130 -54.47 7.23 -19.36
CA LEU A 130 -55.02 8.56 -19.29
C LEU A 130 -54.45 9.38 -20.45
N ARG A 131 -55.31 10.04 -21.19
CA ARG A 131 -54.92 11.07 -22.17
C ARG A 131 -55.35 12.42 -21.63
N SER A 132 -54.43 13.38 -21.54
CA SER A 132 -54.78 14.72 -21.08
C SER A 132 -55.82 15.37 -22.00
N ILE A 133 -56.72 16.15 -21.42
CA ILE A 133 -57.69 16.96 -22.18
C ILE A 133 -56.97 18.14 -22.83
N ASP A 134 -55.99 18.74 -22.14
CA ASP A 134 -55.26 19.93 -22.59
C ASP A 134 -54.16 19.61 -23.60
N ASP A 135 -53.61 18.38 -23.58
CA ASP A 135 -52.64 17.89 -24.55
C ASP A 135 -52.95 16.43 -24.95
N PRO A 136 -53.62 16.22 -26.10
CA PRO A 136 -53.94 14.88 -26.58
C PRO A 136 -52.72 13.98 -26.87
N ASN A 137 -51.52 14.56 -27.02
CA ASN A 137 -50.27 13.81 -27.19
C ASN A 137 -49.67 13.37 -25.87
N TYR A 138 -50.09 13.99 -24.76
CA TYR A 138 -49.67 13.60 -23.43
C TYR A 138 -50.52 12.43 -22.93
N THR A 139 -49.84 11.30 -22.65
CA THR A 139 -50.48 10.11 -22.09
C THR A 139 -49.75 9.60 -20.87
N ALA A 140 -50.50 9.25 -19.84
CA ALA A 140 -50.00 8.76 -18.56
C ALA A 140 -50.67 7.44 -18.17
N GLY A 141 -49.93 6.61 -17.45
CA GLY A 141 -50.39 5.40 -16.82
C GLY A 141 -50.16 5.44 -15.31
N PHE A 142 -50.51 4.34 -14.66
CA PHE A 142 -50.27 4.13 -13.23
C PHE A 142 -49.23 3.02 -13.02
N CYS A 143 -48.40 3.17 -12.00
CA CYS A 143 -47.37 2.21 -11.59
C CYS A 143 -47.29 2.09 -10.07
N ASP A 144 -47.13 0.88 -9.54
CA ASP A 144 -46.89 0.67 -8.11
C ASP A 144 -45.40 0.90 -7.81
N ARG A 145 -45.07 1.86 -6.93
CA ARG A 145 -43.69 2.23 -6.56
C ARG A 145 -43.57 2.44 -5.05
N THR A 146 -42.36 2.40 -4.50
CA THR A 146 -42.16 2.87 -3.11
C THR A 146 -42.21 4.40 -3.06
N GLU A 147 -42.54 4.96 -1.89
CA GLU A 147 -42.57 6.41 -1.73
C GLU A 147 -41.17 7.04 -1.92
N SER A 148 -40.10 6.34 -1.53
CA SER A 148 -38.72 6.76 -1.79
C SER A 148 -38.38 6.83 -3.28
N GLU A 149 -38.77 5.83 -4.07
CA GLU A 149 -38.58 5.84 -5.53
C GLU A 149 -39.35 7.00 -6.19
N CYS A 150 -40.56 7.29 -5.71
CA CYS A 150 -41.34 8.43 -6.20
C CYS A 150 -40.59 9.75 -5.97
N TYR A 151 -40.00 9.95 -4.78
CA TYR A 151 -39.23 11.16 -4.48
C TYR A 151 -37.92 11.29 -5.26
N GLU A 152 -37.26 10.18 -5.60
CA GLU A 152 -36.08 10.20 -6.49
C GLU A 152 -36.45 10.62 -7.92
N LEU A 153 -37.62 10.19 -8.39
CA LEU A 153 -38.14 10.54 -9.71
C LEU A 153 -38.60 12.01 -9.76
N GLN A 154 -39.10 12.54 -8.65
CA GLN A 154 -39.65 13.89 -8.52
C GLN A 154 -38.63 15.06 -8.62
N GLY A 155 -37.42 14.83 -9.14
CA GLY A 155 -36.35 15.82 -9.28
C GLY A 155 -36.09 16.29 -10.72
N SER A 156 -35.55 17.50 -10.89
CA SER A 156 -35.11 18.02 -12.20
C SER A 156 -34.04 17.12 -12.85
N LYS A 157 -33.89 17.17 -14.18
CA LYS A 157 -32.85 16.41 -14.90
C LYS A 157 -31.44 16.62 -14.30
N GLY A 158 -31.14 17.84 -13.86
CA GLY A 158 -29.91 18.16 -13.14
C GLY A 158 -29.80 17.45 -11.79
N SER A 159 -30.87 17.41 -10.99
CA SER A 159 -30.91 16.67 -9.72
C SER A 159 -30.71 15.16 -9.91
N ARG A 160 -31.28 14.58 -10.98
CA ARG A 160 -31.09 13.15 -11.30
C ARG A 160 -29.66 12.84 -11.73
N MET A 161 -29.04 13.71 -12.52
CA MET A 161 -27.63 13.58 -12.89
C MET A 161 -26.67 13.72 -11.70
N VAL A 162 -26.91 14.68 -10.80
CA VAL A 162 -26.12 14.84 -9.57
C VAL A 162 -26.29 13.63 -8.65
N SER A 163 -27.51 13.10 -8.53
CA SER A 163 -27.77 11.87 -7.78
C SER A 163 -27.07 10.65 -8.41
N ALA A 164 -27.15 10.48 -9.74
CA ALA A 164 -26.45 9.42 -10.47
C ALA A 164 -24.93 9.54 -10.35
N LEU A 165 -24.39 10.76 -10.39
CA LEU A 165 -22.97 11.02 -10.15
C LEU A 165 -22.58 10.64 -8.72
N SER A 166 -23.38 11.05 -7.73
CA SER A 166 -23.13 10.74 -6.31
C SER A 166 -23.22 9.26 -5.97
N SER A 167 -24.04 8.49 -6.71
CA SER A 167 -24.18 7.05 -6.54
C SER A 167 -23.23 6.23 -7.43
N SER A 168 -22.62 6.86 -8.44
CA SER A 168 -21.66 6.19 -9.32
C SER A 168 -20.37 5.86 -8.56
N LYS A 169 -19.99 4.58 -8.59
CA LYS A 169 -18.72 4.10 -8.06
C LYS A 169 -17.82 3.71 -9.23
N LEU A 170 -16.59 4.22 -9.22
CA LEU A 170 -15.55 3.72 -10.11
C LEU A 170 -15.33 2.23 -9.80
N GLN A 171 -15.31 1.42 -10.85
CA GLN A 171 -15.01 0.00 -10.74
C GLN A 171 -13.49 -0.20 -10.73
N ASP A 172 -13.04 -1.23 -10.03
CA ASP A 172 -11.66 -1.67 -10.14
C ASP A 172 -11.42 -2.42 -11.45
N GLY A 173 -10.16 -2.52 -11.84
CA GLY A 173 -9.75 -3.20 -13.07
C GLY A 173 -8.37 -3.81 -12.90
N TYR A 174 -8.16 -4.96 -13.53
CA TYR A 174 -6.90 -5.69 -13.51
C TYR A 174 -6.26 -5.69 -14.90
N VAL A 175 -4.95 -5.43 -14.95
CA VAL A 175 -4.15 -5.50 -16.18
C VAL A 175 -3.11 -6.60 -16.02
N ALA A 176 -3.09 -7.53 -16.99
CA ALA A 176 -2.05 -8.56 -17.03
C ALA A 176 -0.68 -7.92 -17.30
N TYR A 177 0.26 -8.08 -16.36
CA TYR A 177 1.62 -7.57 -16.50
C TYR A 177 2.63 -8.74 -16.53
N PRO A 178 3.52 -8.82 -17.54
CA PRO A 178 4.42 -9.96 -17.71
C PRO A 178 5.66 -9.85 -16.80
N TRP A 179 5.45 -9.95 -15.48
CA TRP A 179 6.48 -9.75 -14.44
C TRP A 179 7.78 -10.53 -14.71
N ARG A 180 7.68 -11.83 -15.01
CA ARG A 180 8.87 -12.69 -15.24
C ARG A 180 9.73 -12.20 -16.40
N ARG A 181 9.11 -11.88 -17.54
CA ARG A 181 9.81 -11.35 -18.72
C ARG A 181 10.47 -10.01 -18.37
N LYS A 182 9.76 -9.12 -17.67
CA LYS A 182 10.31 -7.82 -17.26
C LYS A 182 11.48 -7.95 -16.29
N MET A 183 11.44 -8.88 -15.33
CA MET A 183 12.57 -9.13 -14.43
C MET A 183 13.81 -9.69 -15.14
N GLN A 184 13.63 -10.40 -16.26
CA GLN A 184 14.74 -10.92 -17.06
C GLN A 184 15.32 -9.87 -18.01
N GLU A 185 14.48 -9.04 -18.61
CA GLU A 185 14.88 -8.09 -19.66
C GLU A 185 15.30 -6.71 -19.12
N VAL A 186 14.76 -6.27 -17.97
CA VAL A 186 14.93 -4.89 -17.48
C VAL A 186 15.99 -4.78 -16.38
N LEU A 187 16.19 -5.84 -15.59
CA LEU A 187 17.14 -5.81 -14.47
C LEU A 187 18.58 -6.02 -14.98
N LYS A 188 19.53 -5.25 -14.42
CA LYS A 188 20.97 -5.41 -14.72
C LYS A 188 21.47 -6.81 -14.37
N VAL A 189 20.98 -7.36 -13.26
CA VAL A 189 21.21 -8.74 -12.86
C VAL A 189 19.89 -9.48 -13.01
N PRO A 190 19.78 -10.43 -13.96
CA PRO A 190 18.53 -11.14 -14.21
C PRO A 190 17.97 -11.78 -12.95
N ASN A 191 16.65 -11.61 -12.74
CA ASN A 191 15.93 -12.13 -11.57
C ASN A 191 16.49 -11.66 -10.22
N SER A 192 17.18 -10.51 -10.16
CA SER A 192 17.69 -10.01 -8.90
C SER A 192 17.56 -8.52 -8.67
N SER A 193 17.16 -8.20 -7.44
CA SER A 193 16.98 -6.85 -6.94
C SER A 193 18.31 -6.27 -6.40
N CYS A 194 18.51 -4.97 -6.63
CA CYS A 194 19.52 -4.15 -5.99
C CYS A 194 19.03 -3.48 -4.69
N PHE A 195 17.78 -3.71 -4.29
CA PHE A 195 17.29 -3.38 -2.96
C PHE A 195 17.76 -4.48 -2.00
N LEU A 196 18.65 -4.10 -1.10
CA LEU A 196 19.31 -4.97 -0.14
C LEU A 196 18.86 -4.58 1.27
N SER A 197 18.98 -5.51 2.20
CA SER A 197 18.60 -5.23 3.59
C SER A 197 19.41 -6.05 4.57
N ILE A 198 19.57 -5.50 5.76
CA ILE A 198 20.08 -6.19 6.95
C ILE A 198 19.09 -5.97 8.10
N LEU A 199 18.85 -7.02 8.88
CA LEU A 199 17.94 -6.99 10.03
C LEU A 199 18.71 -6.87 11.34
N PHE A 200 18.44 -5.86 12.14
CA PHE A 200 18.99 -5.67 13.47
C PHE A 200 18.00 -6.17 14.52
N LEU A 201 18.38 -7.19 15.28
CA LEU A 201 17.66 -7.57 16.48
C LEU A 201 18.01 -6.61 17.63
N PRO A 202 17.05 -6.28 18.51
CA PRO A 202 17.33 -5.48 19.69
C PRO A 202 18.44 -6.10 20.52
N GLU A 203 19.31 -5.25 21.05
CA GLU A 203 20.40 -5.70 21.89
C GLU A 203 19.86 -6.21 23.22
N ALA A 204 20.33 -7.37 23.66
CA ALA A 204 20.03 -7.88 24.98
C ALA A 204 20.74 -7.01 26.03
N SER A 205 19.99 -6.51 27.02
CA SER A 205 20.53 -5.66 28.08
C SER A 205 21.44 -6.43 29.05
N ASP A 206 21.31 -7.75 29.07
CA ASP A 206 22.05 -8.66 29.93
C ASP A 206 22.43 -9.97 29.20
N ARG A 207 23.39 -10.71 29.77
CA ARG A 207 23.85 -11.98 29.19
C ARG A 207 22.77 -13.08 29.19
N ALA A 208 21.75 -12.95 30.05
CA ALA A 208 20.61 -13.87 30.09
C ALA A 208 19.50 -13.51 29.08
N ALA A 209 19.61 -12.39 28.36
CA ALA A 209 18.59 -11.86 27.45
C ALA A 209 17.21 -11.72 28.10
N SER A 210 17.20 -11.36 29.40
CA SER A 210 15.99 -11.11 30.17
C SER A 210 15.36 -9.76 29.82
N GLY A 211 16.16 -8.81 29.31
CA GLY A 211 15.71 -7.50 28.83
C GLY A 211 16.34 -7.11 27.49
N TYR A 212 15.71 -6.16 26.80
CA TYR A 212 16.24 -5.59 25.57
C TYR A 212 16.35 -4.07 25.69
N ASN A 213 17.41 -3.51 25.10
CA ASN A 213 17.53 -2.06 24.96
C ASN A 213 16.39 -1.53 24.08
N ASP A 214 16.07 -0.24 24.23
CA ASP A 214 14.99 0.40 23.50
C ASP A 214 15.18 0.42 21.98
N ILE A 215 14.13 0.84 21.27
CA ILE A 215 14.13 0.86 19.80
C ILE A 215 15.14 1.87 19.24
N GLU A 216 15.35 3.00 19.93
CA GLU A 216 16.30 4.04 19.57
C GLU A 216 17.74 3.50 19.58
N HIS A 217 18.08 2.67 20.56
CA HIS A 217 19.36 1.97 20.62
C HIS A 217 19.56 1.06 19.40
N THR A 218 18.51 0.34 18.99
CA THR A 218 18.56 -0.55 17.82
C THR A 218 18.71 0.25 16.51
N LEU A 219 18.01 1.39 16.41
CA LEU A 219 18.16 2.34 15.31
C LEU A 219 19.58 2.93 15.25
N ALA A 220 20.15 3.30 16.40
CA ALA A 220 21.51 3.82 16.50
C ALA A 220 22.54 2.79 16.03
N ARG A 221 22.39 1.51 16.39
CA ARG A 221 23.24 0.42 15.88
C ARG A 221 23.14 0.26 14.37
N ALA A 222 21.93 0.34 13.82
CA ALA A 222 21.73 0.28 12.37
C ALA A 222 22.42 1.44 11.64
N ASN A 223 22.32 2.65 12.22
CA ASN A 223 22.96 3.85 11.68
C ASN A 223 24.49 3.77 11.75
N ALA A 224 25.03 3.31 12.89
CA ALA A 224 26.45 3.11 13.09
C ALA A 224 27.04 2.11 12.07
N TRP A 225 26.37 0.97 11.87
CA TRP A 225 26.79 -0.02 10.88
C TRP A 225 26.84 0.55 9.45
N LEU A 226 25.85 1.37 9.08
CA LEU A 226 25.83 2.00 7.76
C LEU A 226 26.99 2.97 7.56
N PHE A 227 27.22 3.87 8.53
CA PHE A 227 28.30 4.86 8.44
C PHE A 227 29.68 4.22 8.53
N ALA A 228 29.85 3.21 9.39
CA ALA A 228 31.09 2.43 9.46
C ALA A 228 31.38 1.75 8.11
N SER A 229 30.37 1.10 7.51
CA SER A 229 30.52 0.49 6.18
C SER A 229 30.99 1.50 5.12
N GLN A 230 30.38 2.69 5.09
CA GLN A 230 30.75 3.75 4.15
C GLN A 230 32.17 4.29 4.40
N ALA A 231 32.54 4.46 5.67
CA ALA A 231 33.87 4.90 6.08
C ALA A 231 34.95 3.87 5.72
N SER A 232 34.63 2.58 5.85
CA SER A 232 35.45 1.44 5.40
C SER A 232 35.58 1.38 3.86
N GLY A 233 34.85 2.21 3.11
CA GLY A 233 34.95 2.32 1.66
C GLY A 233 33.92 1.47 0.89
N VAL A 234 32.92 0.89 1.56
CA VAL A 234 31.82 0.14 0.94
C VAL A 234 30.89 1.13 0.22
N PRO A 235 30.67 1.01 -1.11
CA PRO A 235 29.87 1.98 -1.87
C PRO A 235 28.37 1.66 -1.79
N ILE A 236 27.75 1.92 -0.63
CA ILE A 236 26.31 1.76 -0.38
C ILE A 236 25.66 3.08 0.05
N VAL A 237 24.35 3.18 -0.17
CA VAL A 237 23.51 4.30 0.24
C VAL A 237 22.30 3.83 1.03
N PHE A 238 21.87 4.67 1.98
CA PHE A 238 20.62 4.50 2.71
C PHE A 238 19.43 4.54 1.74
N MET A 239 18.47 3.63 1.93
CA MET A 239 17.21 3.63 1.17
C MET A 239 16.02 3.86 2.09
N ASN A 240 15.90 3.05 3.15
CA ASN A 240 14.79 3.12 4.09
C ASN A 240 15.16 2.41 5.39
N ILE A 241 14.41 2.70 6.45
CA ILE A 241 14.45 1.97 7.71
C ILE A 241 13.03 1.61 8.12
N GLN A 242 12.83 0.38 8.59
CA GLN A 242 11.52 -0.12 8.96
C GLN A 242 11.63 -0.97 10.23
N THR A 243 10.70 -0.78 11.16
CA THR A 243 10.54 -1.70 12.29
C THR A 243 9.78 -2.96 11.86
N GLU A 244 10.29 -4.13 12.23
CA GLU A 244 9.68 -5.43 11.99
C GLU A 244 9.29 -6.09 13.30
N SER A 245 8.04 -6.53 13.40
CA SER A 245 7.53 -7.28 14.56
C SER A 245 7.80 -8.76 14.37
N LEU A 246 8.58 -9.35 15.28
CA LEU A 246 8.88 -10.78 15.32
C LEU A 246 8.21 -11.38 16.55
N LEU A 247 7.46 -12.46 16.34
CA LEU A 247 6.86 -13.20 17.45
C LEU A 247 7.91 -14.11 18.08
N THR A 248 7.98 -14.08 19.41
CA THR A 248 8.79 -14.99 20.20
C THR A 248 7.99 -15.50 21.38
N LYS A 249 8.26 -16.72 21.81
CA LYS A 249 7.79 -17.19 23.11
C LYS A 249 8.60 -16.48 24.19
N ILE A 250 7.94 -15.91 25.18
CA ILE A 250 8.58 -15.38 26.39
C ILE A 250 8.14 -16.24 27.58
N SER A 251 8.96 -16.33 28.61
CA SER A 251 8.65 -17.12 29.81
C SER A 251 9.50 -16.62 30.97
N GLY A 252 9.00 -16.79 32.20
CA GLY A 252 9.76 -16.47 33.41
C GLY A 252 10.15 -15.00 33.50
N GLU A 253 11.43 -14.72 33.73
CA GLU A 253 11.97 -13.36 33.91
C GLU A 253 11.74 -12.45 32.69
N THR A 254 11.82 -13.00 31.47
CA THR A 254 11.52 -12.25 30.24
C THR A 254 10.04 -11.90 30.10
N ALA A 255 9.11 -12.69 30.64
CA ALA A 255 7.70 -12.29 30.63
C ALA A 255 7.46 -11.13 31.60
N SER A 256 8.02 -11.23 32.81
CA SER A 256 7.89 -10.23 33.87
C SER A 256 8.56 -8.88 33.56
N SER A 257 9.62 -8.87 32.75
CA SER A 257 10.35 -7.64 32.39
C SER A 257 9.74 -6.90 31.19
N THR A 258 8.77 -7.50 30.50
CA THR A 258 8.22 -6.93 29.27
C THR A 258 7.06 -5.99 29.51
N VAL A 259 6.92 -5.01 28.61
CA VAL A 259 5.78 -4.11 28.63
C VAL A 259 4.53 -4.90 28.27
N SER A 260 3.51 -4.88 29.14
CA SER A 260 2.24 -5.56 28.85
C SER A 260 1.39 -4.73 27.91
N ALA A 261 0.96 -5.31 26.78
CA ALA A 261 0.01 -4.65 25.88
C ALA A 261 -1.43 -4.60 26.44
N GLY A 262 -1.70 -5.28 27.57
CA GLY A 262 -3.03 -5.37 28.19
C GLY A 262 -3.37 -4.22 29.15
N SER A 263 -2.40 -3.40 29.56
CA SER A 263 -2.62 -2.28 30.48
C SER A 263 -2.52 -0.93 29.78
N LEU A 264 -3.55 -0.08 29.92
CA LEU A 264 -3.56 1.29 29.39
C LEU A 264 -2.41 2.15 29.91
N SER A 265 -1.91 1.90 31.14
CA SER A 265 -0.75 2.60 31.72
C SER A 265 0.55 2.28 31.00
N ASP A 266 0.66 1.09 30.43
CA ASP A 266 1.90 0.56 29.86
C ASP A 266 2.02 0.89 28.37
N LEU A 267 0.91 1.32 27.74
CA LEU A 267 0.88 1.77 26.34
C LEU A 267 1.77 2.99 26.07
N SER A 268 2.03 3.85 27.07
CA SER A 268 2.97 4.97 26.89
C SER A 268 4.40 4.48 26.69
N ASN A 269 4.77 3.39 27.37
CA ASN A 269 6.10 2.79 27.29
C ASN A 269 6.26 1.93 26.03
N LEU A 270 5.14 1.48 25.45
CA LEU A 270 5.10 0.69 24.23
C LEU A 270 5.68 1.42 23.02
N ALA A 271 5.72 2.76 22.99
CA ALA A 271 6.30 3.50 21.86
C ALA A 271 7.79 3.16 21.66
N ASN A 272 8.56 3.11 22.75
CA ASN A 272 10.01 2.93 22.71
C ASN A 272 10.46 1.50 23.07
N ALA A 273 9.55 0.65 23.54
CA ALA A 273 9.86 -0.72 23.91
C ALA A 273 10.25 -1.58 22.70
N SER A 274 11.39 -2.28 22.82
CA SER A 274 11.85 -3.27 21.85
C SER A 274 11.20 -4.64 22.02
N LEU A 275 10.62 -4.92 23.18
CA LEU A 275 9.87 -6.14 23.45
C LEU A 275 8.64 -5.79 24.30
N TYR A 276 7.48 -6.25 23.86
CA TYR A 276 6.26 -6.18 24.63
C TYR A 276 5.53 -7.53 24.60
N GLY A 277 4.90 -7.87 25.71
CA GLY A 277 4.26 -9.16 25.93
C GLY A 277 2.74 -9.06 25.94
N PHE A 278 2.09 -10.15 25.59
CA PHE A 278 0.69 -10.42 25.91
C PHE A 278 0.47 -11.92 26.09
N GLU A 279 -0.55 -12.28 26.86
CA GLU A 279 -0.95 -13.67 27.09
C GLU A 279 -1.92 -14.11 25.98
N ASP A 280 -1.70 -15.28 25.40
CA ASP A 280 -2.65 -15.87 24.46
C ASP A 280 -3.86 -16.48 25.17
N TYR A 281 -4.83 -16.97 24.40
CA TYR A 281 -6.05 -17.59 24.97
C TYR A 281 -5.77 -18.83 25.84
N HIS A 282 -4.60 -19.45 25.69
CA HIS A 282 -4.21 -20.65 26.43
C HIS A 282 -3.31 -20.37 27.64
N GLY A 283 -3.05 -19.10 27.97
CA GLY A 283 -2.18 -18.73 29.07
C GLY A 283 -0.69 -18.73 28.75
N VAL A 284 -0.33 -18.70 27.47
CA VAL A 284 1.08 -18.67 27.02
C VAL A 284 1.50 -17.23 26.78
N ASP A 285 2.58 -16.82 27.44
CA ASP A 285 3.17 -15.50 27.21
C ASP A 285 3.85 -15.43 25.83
N ILE A 286 3.36 -14.52 25.00
CA ILE A 286 3.90 -14.21 23.66
C ILE A 286 4.54 -12.83 23.71
N GLY A 287 5.81 -12.75 23.32
CA GLY A 287 6.53 -11.51 23.11
C GLY A 287 6.52 -11.09 21.66
N VAL A 288 6.40 -9.79 21.43
CA VAL A 288 6.63 -9.15 20.14
C VAL A 288 7.92 -8.35 20.21
N VAL A 289 8.97 -8.88 19.57
CA VAL A 289 10.26 -8.20 19.43
C VAL A 289 10.15 -7.22 18.25
N ARG A 290 10.52 -5.96 18.46
CA ARG A 290 10.63 -4.94 17.41
C ARG A 290 12.06 -4.89 16.89
N ALA A 291 12.34 -5.68 15.87
CA ALA A 291 13.58 -5.59 15.11
C ALA A 291 13.57 -4.38 14.17
N VAL A 292 14.74 -3.99 13.67
CA VAL A 292 14.89 -2.89 12.71
C VAL A 292 15.49 -3.44 11.43
N ARG A 293 14.76 -3.36 10.32
CA ARG A 293 15.29 -3.62 8.98
C ARG A 293 15.82 -2.34 8.36
N LEU A 294 17.11 -2.32 8.09
CA LEU A 294 17.75 -1.28 7.30
C LEU A 294 17.80 -1.72 5.84
N TRP A 295 17.20 -0.93 4.97
CA TRP A 295 17.27 -1.09 3.51
C TRP A 295 18.37 -0.19 2.95
N TYR A 296 19.20 -0.76 2.10
CA TYR A 296 20.29 -0.07 1.43
C TYR A 296 20.40 -0.53 -0.04
N ALA A 297 21.13 0.24 -0.83
CA ALA A 297 21.43 -0.11 -2.21
C ALA A 297 22.90 0.23 -2.54
N PRO A 298 23.51 -0.46 -3.52
CA PRO A 298 24.80 -0.03 -4.03
C PRO A 298 24.71 1.35 -4.70
N LEU A 299 25.67 2.23 -4.42
CA LEU A 299 25.68 3.63 -4.85
C LEU A 299 25.43 3.81 -6.35
N CYS A 300 26.09 3.00 -7.19
CA CYS A 300 25.98 3.06 -8.65
C CYS A 300 25.46 1.76 -9.30
N GLY A 301 24.91 0.84 -8.50
CA GLY A 301 24.44 -0.48 -8.96
C GLY A 301 25.48 -1.59 -8.84
N GLU A 302 25.16 -2.75 -9.42
CA GLU A 302 26.05 -3.92 -9.49
C GLU A 302 26.70 -4.03 -10.87
N PHE A 303 27.92 -4.55 -10.90
CA PHE A 303 28.69 -4.86 -12.12
C PHE A 303 29.25 -6.27 -12.06
N SER A 304 29.08 -7.04 -13.14
CA SER A 304 29.55 -8.43 -13.20
C SER A 304 30.86 -8.55 -14.00
N ILE A 305 31.82 -9.30 -13.47
CA ILE A 305 32.97 -9.81 -14.22
C ILE A 305 32.87 -11.33 -14.27
N GLU A 306 33.11 -11.89 -15.45
CA GLU A 306 33.35 -13.31 -15.62
C GLU A 306 34.85 -13.59 -15.50
N ILE A 307 35.25 -14.29 -14.44
CA ILE A 307 36.60 -14.80 -14.26
C ILE A 307 36.76 -16.00 -15.19
N LYS A 308 37.53 -15.80 -16.27
CA LYS A 308 37.81 -16.82 -17.27
C LYS A 308 38.92 -17.75 -16.78
N ILE A 309 38.57 -19.00 -16.53
CA ILE A 309 39.49 -20.06 -16.07
C ILE A 309 39.96 -20.89 -17.27
N ARG A 310 41.26 -21.16 -17.35
CA ARG A 310 41.92 -21.99 -18.36
C ARG A 310 42.53 -23.24 -17.73
N GLU A 311 42.97 -24.18 -18.58
CA GLU A 311 43.51 -25.47 -18.13
C GLU A 311 44.86 -25.36 -17.42
N ASP A 312 45.64 -24.32 -17.73
CA ASP A 312 46.96 -24.02 -17.16
C ASP A 312 46.90 -23.18 -15.87
N ASP A 313 45.71 -22.76 -15.44
CA ASP A 313 45.56 -21.91 -14.25
C ASP A 313 45.75 -22.71 -12.95
N SER A 314 46.91 -22.55 -12.32
CA SER A 314 47.16 -23.07 -10.96
C SER A 314 46.46 -22.24 -9.86
N ARG A 315 46.13 -20.97 -10.15
CA ARG A 315 45.54 -20.02 -9.20
C ARG A 315 44.64 -19.00 -9.89
N LEU A 316 43.69 -18.43 -9.14
CA LEU A 316 42.77 -17.41 -9.65
C LEU A 316 43.39 -16.01 -9.78
N GLY A 317 44.49 -15.75 -9.06
CA GLY A 317 45.21 -14.48 -9.16
C GLY A 317 44.63 -13.33 -8.33
N PHE A 318 43.78 -13.60 -7.34
CA PHE A 318 43.27 -12.60 -6.39
C PHE A 318 42.98 -13.24 -5.02
N ALA A 319 42.88 -12.43 -3.98
CA ALA A 319 42.47 -12.83 -2.64
C ALA A 319 41.21 -12.07 -2.19
N ILE A 320 40.47 -12.67 -1.26
CA ILE A 320 39.29 -12.07 -0.65
C ILE A 320 39.49 -11.89 0.85
N SER A 321 38.85 -10.88 1.41
CA SER A 321 38.80 -10.64 2.85
C SER A 321 37.43 -10.10 3.25
N ARG A 322 37.22 -9.93 4.55
CA ARG A 322 35.95 -9.47 5.13
C ARG A 322 36.17 -8.20 5.93
N THR A 323 35.26 -7.24 5.83
CA THR A 323 35.25 -6.05 6.70
C THR A 323 34.66 -6.38 8.07
N GLU A 324 34.81 -5.49 9.05
CA GLU A 324 34.16 -5.65 10.36
C GLU A 324 32.63 -5.68 10.24
N GLU A 325 32.08 -4.91 9.28
CA GLU A 325 30.65 -4.82 9.00
C GLU A 325 30.11 -6.05 8.23
N GLY A 326 30.98 -7.01 7.88
CA GLY A 326 30.62 -8.30 7.31
C GLY A 326 30.60 -8.35 5.78
N PHE A 327 31.10 -7.33 5.08
CA PHE A 327 31.19 -7.35 3.62
C PHE A 327 32.41 -8.13 3.13
N ILE A 328 32.23 -8.97 2.12
CA ILE A 328 33.35 -9.60 1.40
C ILE A 328 33.87 -8.63 0.34
N TYR A 329 35.18 -8.47 0.24
CA TYR A 329 35.82 -7.63 -0.77
C TYR A 329 37.10 -8.29 -1.33
N ILE A 330 37.55 -7.82 -2.50
CA ILE A 330 38.83 -8.21 -3.06
C ILE A 330 39.95 -7.46 -2.32
N SER A 331 40.78 -8.19 -1.57
CA SER A 331 41.83 -7.60 -0.74
C SER A 331 43.17 -7.47 -1.45
N SER A 332 43.41 -8.27 -2.48
CA SER A 332 44.57 -8.12 -3.36
C SER A 332 44.35 -8.81 -4.70
N VAL A 333 45.08 -8.35 -5.72
CA VAL A 333 45.18 -8.98 -7.04
C VAL A 333 46.66 -9.15 -7.36
N ILE A 334 47.05 -10.30 -7.91
CA ILE A 334 48.45 -10.55 -8.28
C ILE A 334 48.81 -9.65 -9.46
N ASP A 335 49.85 -8.83 -9.27
CA ASP A 335 50.43 -8.00 -10.31
C ASP A 335 51.59 -8.72 -11.03
N GLY A 336 51.76 -8.43 -12.33
CA GLY A 336 52.88 -8.92 -13.14
C GLY A 336 52.66 -10.28 -13.82
N ASP A 337 51.55 -10.96 -13.55
CA ASP A 337 51.13 -12.18 -14.25
C ASP A 337 50.00 -11.84 -15.24
N GLU A 338 50.37 -11.49 -16.47
CA GLU A 338 49.43 -11.18 -17.56
C GLU A 338 48.56 -12.39 -17.94
N ASN A 339 49.01 -13.60 -17.63
CA ASN A 339 48.25 -14.81 -17.86
C ASN A 339 47.43 -15.22 -16.64
N ALA A 340 47.40 -14.51 -15.52
CA ALA A 340 46.53 -14.87 -14.40
C ALA A 340 45.04 -14.70 -14.76
N ALA A 341 44.17 -15.58 -14.24
CA ALA A 341 42.73 -15.52 -14.49
C ALA A 341 42.11 -14.15 -14.12
N SER A 342 42.55 -13.54 -13.02
CA SER A 342 42.14 -12.19 -12.59
C SER A 342 42.52 -11.10 -13.61
N THR A 343 43.77 -11.07 -14.07
CA THR A 343 44.29 -10.06 -15.01
C THR A 343 43.59 -10.17 -16.35
N ARG A 344 43.49 -11.37 -16.93
CA ARG A 344 42.81 -11.62 -18.21
C ARG A 344 41.32 -11.26 -18.18
N SER A 345 40.70 -11.28 -17.00
CA SER A 345 39.30 -10.94 -16.81
C SER A 345 39.07 -9.46 -16.49
N GLY A 346 40.14 -8.65 -16.44
CA GLY A 346 40.08 -7.21 -16.16
C GLY A 346 39.92 -6.86 -14.68
N LEU A 347 40.00 -7.84 -13.77
CA LEU A 347 39.85 -7.60 -12.33
C LEU A 347 40.97 -6.71 -11.77
N ASN A 348 42.19 -6.85 -12.29
CA ASN A 348 43.33 -6.05 -11.85
C ASN A 348 43.10 -4.54 -12.08
N ASN A 349 42.61 -4.17 -13.27
CA ASN A 349 42.29 -2.78 -13.59
C ASN A 349 41.18 -2.22 -12.67
N LEU A 350 40.13 -3.02 -12.43
CA LEU A 350 39.04 -2.61 -11.56
C LEU A 350 39.51 -2.46 -10.11
N TYR A 351 40.34 -3.38 -9.62
CA TYR A 351 40.92 -3.31 -8.29
C TYR A 351 41.77 -2.05 -8.12
N LYS A 352 42.67 -1.75 -9.07
CA LYS A 352 43.50 -0.52 -9.06
C LYS A 352 42.65 0.75 -9.05
N GLN A 353 41.56 0.80 -9.83
CA GLN A 353 40.63 1.94 -9.84
C GLN A 353 39.85 2.09 -8.53
N ALA A 354 39.48 0.98 -7.88
CA ALA A 354 38.83 1.00 -6.57
C ALA A 354 39.79 1.59 -5.53
N THR A 355 41.02 1.06 -5.49
CA THR A 355 42.07 1.52 -4.58
C THR A 355 42.42 2.98 -4.80
N SER A 356 42.57 3.44 -6.05
CA SER A 356 42.85 4.86 -6.36
C SER A 356 41.71 5.80 -5.96
N SER A 357 40.48 5.27 -5.86
CA SER A 357 39.29 6.01 -5.43
C SER A 357 39.03 5.88 -3.92
N SER A 358 39.91 5.21 -3.18
CA SER A 358 39.73 4.86 -1.76
C SER A 358 38.41 4.11 -1.51
N LYS A 359 38.05 3.18 -2.41
CA LYS A 359 36.87 2.33 -2.31
C LYS A 359 37.25 0.86 -2.25
N LEU A 360 36.43 0.09 -1.55
CA LEU A 360 36.54 -1.37 -1.54
C LEU A 360 35.83 -1.94 -2.77
N LEU A 361 36.48 -2.91 -3.40
CA LEU A 361 35.86 -3.73 -4.44
C LEU A 361 35.03 -4.84 -3.79
N VAL A 362 33.84 -4.45 -3.31
CA VAL A 362 32.92 -5.32 -2.56
C VAL A 362 32.28 -6.34 -3.48
N VAL A 363 32.36 -7.61 -3.09
CA VAL A 363 31.73 -8.74 -3.78
C VAL A 363 30.29 -8.86 -3.28
N SER A 364 29.31 -8.60 -4.15
CA SER A 364 27.90 -8.76 -3.80
C SER A 364 27.39 -10.17 -4.09
N ARG A 365 27.93 -10.83 -5.12
CA ARG A 365 27.48 -12.17 -5.54
C ARG A 365 28.59 -13.01 -6.12
N VAL A 366 28.50 -14.32 -5.91
CA VAL A 366 29.31 -15.33 -6.59
C VAL A 366 28.40 -16.39 -7.22
N SER A 367 28.48 -16.52 -8.54
CA SER A 367 27.59 -17.40 -9.33
C SER A 367 26.10 -17.05 -9.10
N ASN A 368 25.80 -15.74 -9.14
CA ASN A 368 24.49 -15.12 -8.89
C ASN A 368 23.89 -15.30 -7.48
N GLN A 369 24.57 -16.01 -6.56
CA GLN A 369 24.17 -16.10 -5.16
C GLN A 369 24.71 -14.91 -4.38
N LYS A 370 23.85 -14.23 -3.61
CA LYS A 370 24.24 -13.09 -2.76
C LYS A 370 25.19 -13.55 -1.66
N VAL A 371 26.22 -12.76 -1.37
CA VAL A 371 27.22 -13.02 -0.32
C VAL A 371 27.37 -11.84 0.65
N LEU A 372 26.28 -11.11 0.87
CA LEU A 372 26.21 -9.90 1.68
C LEU A 372 25.78 -10.21 3.12
N PRO A 373 26.12 -9.37 4.12
CA PRO A 373 25.61 -9.51 5.48
C PRO A 373 24.08 -9.31 5.52
N TRP A 374 23.37 -10.05 6.38
CA TRP A 374 21.90 -10.08 6.36
C TRP A 374 21.21 -9.93 7.73
N MET A 375 21.93 -10.09 8.84
CA MET A 375 21.37 -9.92 10.17
C MET A 375 22.42 -9.51 11.19
N VAL A 376 22.02 -8.74 12.21
CA VAL A 376 22.80 -8.49 13.42
C VAL A 376 22.01 -9.02 14.61
N SER A 377 22.65 -9.87 15.42
CA SER A 377 22.02 -10.51 16.57
C SER A 377 21.83 -9.55 17.74
N SER A 378 21.08 -10.02 18.75
CA SER A 378 20.93 -9.35 20.04
C SER A 378 22.23 -9.24 20.85
N THR A 379 23.28 -9.98 20.46
CA THR A 379 24.62 -9.89 21.07
C THR A 379 25.58 -9.00 20.28
N GLY A 380 25.13 -8.37 19.21
CA GLY A 380 26.00 -7.55 18.35
C GLY A 380 26.64 -8.30 17.17
N ALA A 381 26.55 -9.63 17.12
CA ALA A 381 27.21 -10.42 16.08
C ALA A 381 26.54 -10.25 14.70
N ILE A 382 27.34 -10.00 13.67
CA ILE A 382 26.88 -9.85 12.29
C ILE A 382 26.89 -11.21 11.58
N ARG A 383 25.71 -11.65 11.13
CA ARG A 383 25.56 -12.83 10.28
C ARG A 383 25.94 -12.48 8.83
N CYS A 384 27.01 -13.10 8.39
CA CYS A 384 27.61 -12.96 7.06
C CYS A 384 28.25 -14.29 6.64
N TYR A 385 28.72 -14.38 5.40
CA TYR A 385 29.44 -15.55 4.91
C TYR A 385 30.89 -15.55 5.41
N ASP A 386 31.42 -16.73 5.71
CA ASP A 386 32.83 -16.88 6.07
C ASP A 386 33.71 -16.95 4.80
N THR A 387 34.95 -16.48 4.93
CA THR A 387 35.90 -16.43 3.80
C THR A 387 36.43 -17.81 3.40
N VAL A 388 36.37 -18.80 4.30
CA VAL A 388 36.89 -20.16 4.05
C VAL A 388 35.98 -20.89 3.08
N SER A 389 34.68 -20.99 3.40
CA SER A 389 33.66 -21.61 2.55
C SER A 389 33.57 -20.93 1.18
N LEU A 390 33.69 -19.59 1.15
CA LEU A 390 33.69 -18.87 -0.11
C LEU A 390 34.93 -19.18 -0.96
N SER A 391 36.10 -19.28 -0.34
CA SER A 391 37.35 -19.63 -1.02
C SER A 391 37.38 -21.08 -1.50
N GLN A 392 36.78 -22.00 -0.74
CA GLN A 392 36.56 -23.38 -1.19
C GLN A 392 35.69 -23.40 -2.44
N LYS A 393 34.57 -22.67 -2.45
CA LYS A 393 33.69 -22.56 -3.64
C LYS A 393 34.43 -21.99 -4.85
N LEU A 394 35.22 -20.92 -4.68
CA LEU A 394 36.03 -20.35 -5.77
C LEU A 394 37.09 -21.35 -6.26
N SER A 395 37.70 -22.11 -5.36
CA SER A 395 38.66 -23.17 -5.71
C SER A 395 38.00 -24.32 -6.47
N LEU A 396 36.78 -24.71 -6.11
CA LEU A 396 36.02 -25.72 -6.83
C LEU A 396 35.74 -25.30 -8.27
N HIS A 397 35.38 -24.03 -8.51
CA HIS A 397 35.25 -23.50 -9.86
C HIS A 397 36.55 -23.63 -10.66
N ARG A 398 37.70 -23.33 -10.05
CA ARG A 398 39.03 -23.54 -10.66
C ARG A 398 39.27 -25.00 -11.02
N HIS A 399 39.07 -25.91 -10.07
CA HIS A 399 39.29 -27.34 -10.30
C HIS A 399 38.32 -27.95 -11.33
N ALA A 400 37.08 -27.48 -11.34
CA ALA A 400 36.07 -27.88 -12.31
C ALA A 400 36.25 -27.17 -13.67
N LYS A 401 37.18 -26.21 -13.79
CA LYS A 401 37.42 -25.40 -15.00
C LYS A 401 36.16 -24.65 -15.46
N VAL A 402 35.30 -24.26 -14.52
CA VAL A 402 34.05 -23.54 -14.81
C VAL A 402 34.25 -22.04 -14.53
N PRO A 403 33.98 -21.14 -15.49
CA PRO A 403 34.05 -19.70 -15.28
C PRO A 403 33.25 -19.24 -14.06
N ILE A 404 33.72 -18.18 -13.40
CA ILE A 404 33.08 -17.63 -12.20
C ILE A 404 32.51 -16.27 -12.54
N VAL A 405 31.18 -16.11 -12.44
CA VAL A 405 30.57 -14.80 -12.53
C VAL A 405 30.53 -14.18 -11.13
N ILE A 406 31.29 -13.10 -10.94
CA ILE A 406 31.34 -12.35 -9.69
C ILE A 406 30.74 -10.98 -9.92
N HIS A 407 29.83 -10.57 -9.03
CA HIS A 407 29.23 -9.24 -9.06
C HIS A 407 29.84 -8.36 -7.98
N TYR A 408 30.05 -7.10 -8.32
CA TYR A 408 30.68 -6.09 -7.47
C TYR A 408 29.79 -4.86 -7.33
N PHE A 409 29.88 -4.18 -6.19
CA PHE A 409 29.27 -2.86 -6.07
C PHE A 409 30.09 -1.80 -6.82
N LEU A 410 29.39 -0.98 -7.60
CA LEU A 410 29.96 0.16 -8.29
C LEU A 410 29.96 1.39 -7.39
N TRP A 411 31.08 2.11 -7.37
CA TRP A 411 31.20 3.43 -6.72
C TRP A 411 31.07 4.60 -7.71
N ASP A 412 31.32 4.38 -9.01
CA ASP A 412 31.23 5.39 -10.06
C ASP A 412 30.32 4.94 -11.20
N LYS A 413 29.42 5.82 -11.64
CA LYS A 413 28.52 5.59 -12.77
C LYS A 413 29.26 5.49 -14.10
N ALA A 414 30.42 6.12 -14.25
CA ALA A 414 31.21 6.04 -15.47
C ALA A 414 31.67 4.59 -15.76
N LEU A 415 31.96 3.82 -14.70
CA LEU A 415 32.38 2.42 -14.79
C LEU A 415 31.24 1.48 -15.21
N ALA A 416 29.97 1.87 -14.98
CA ALA A 416 28.81 1.10 -15.41
C ALA A 416 28.68 1.03 -16.95
N GLY A 417 29.30 1.97 -17.68
CA GLY A 417 29.31 2.02 -19.14
C GLY A 417 30.36 1.12 -19.82
N MET A 418 31.30 0.55 -19.07
CA MET A 418 32.45 -0.19 -19.60
C MET A 418 32.23 -1.71 -19.70
N GLY A 419 31.03 -2.22 -19.37
CA GLY A 419 30.74 -3.65 -19.40
C GLY A 419 30.68 -4.24 -20.81
N PRO A 420 31.18 -5.48 -21.04
CA PRO A 420 31.27 -6.11 -22.36
C PRO A 420 29.92 -6.52 -22.99
N GLY A 421 28.80 -5.97 -22.52
CA GLY A 421 27.44 -6.27 -23.02
C GLY A 421 26.58 -5.05 -23.36
N SER A 422 27.06 -3.81 -23.14
CA SER A 422 26.24 -2.61 -23.35
C SER A 422 26.14 -2.15 -24.81
N ALA A 423 26.65 -2.94 -25.76
CA ALA A 423 26.66 -2.61 -27.18
C ALA A 423 25.45 -3.15 -27.98
N ARG A 424 24.43 -3.76 -27.33
CA ARG A 424 23.25 -4.29 -28.05
C ARG A 424 21.90 -3.66 -27.75
N TYR A 425 21.83 -2.63 -26.92
CA TYR A 425 20.62 -1.81 -26.80
C TYR A 425 20.97 -0.33 -26.82
N GLY A 426 21.21 0.18 -28.03
CA GLY A 426 21.24 1.61 -28.33
C GLY A 426 19.84 2.21 -28.18
N GLY A 427 19.41 2.43 -26.93
CA GLY A 427 18.39 3.41 -26.59
C GLY A 427 19.10 4.70 -26.18
N ARG A 428 19.22 5.65 -27.11
CA ARG A 428 19.61 7.04 -26.80
C ARG A 428 18.80 7.52 -25.58
N PRO A 429 19.39 8.17 -24.57
CA PRO A 429 18.59 9.03 -23.71
C PRO A 429 18.06 10.16 -24.61
N VAL A 430 16.75 10.21 -24.78
CA VAL A 430 16.08 11.36 -25.40
C VAL A 430 16.34 12.53 -24.47
N GLY A 431 17.35 13.33 -24.78
CA GLY A 431 17.54 14.64 -24.20
C GLY A 431 16.33 15.49 -24.59
N ILE A 432 15.42 15.70 -23.63
CA ILE A 432 14.41 16.73 -23.73
C ILE A 432 15.16 18.06 -23.65
N PRO A 433 15.15 18.91 -24.68
CA PRO A 433 15.73 20.25 -24.56
C PRO A 433 14.88 21.06 -23.56
N PRO A 434 15.48 21.95 -22.76
CA PRO A 434 14.70 22.79 -21.86
C PRO A 434 13.84 23.73 -22.71
N ARG A 435 12.51 23.60 -22.60
CA ARG A 435 11.57 24.58 -23.17
C ARG A 435 11.75 25.88 -22.39
N ARG A 436 12.26 26.91 -23.06
CA ARG A 436 12.12 28.30 -22.63
C ARG A 436 10.62 28.62 -22.54
N SER A 437 10.14 28.92 -21.33
CA SER A 437 8.83 29.53 -21.11
C SER A 437 8.92 31.01 -21.46
N GLU A 438 8.30 31.41 -22.56
CA GLU A 438 7.98 32.82 -22.80
C GLU A 438 6.78 33.26 -21.93
N PRO A 439 6.78 34.49 -21.39
CA PRO A 439 5.70 34.98 -20.54
C PRO A 439 4.49 35.44 -21.36
N VAL A 440 3.30 34.97 -21.00
CA VAL A 440 2.01 35.47 -21.52
C VAL A 440 1.64 36.75 -20.76
N PRO A 441 1.15 37.82 -21.43
CA PRO A 441 0.91 39.11 -20.81
C PRO A 441 -0.35 39.09 -19.93
N VAL A 442 -0.22 39.63 -18.71
CA VAL A 442 -1.33 39.92 -17.80
C VAL A 442 -2.01 41.20 -18.26
N GLN A 443 -3.26 41.10 -18.73
CA GLN A 443 -4.13 42.25 -18.88
C GLN A 443 -4.69 42.64 -17.51
N THR A 444 -4.46 43.90 -17.16
CA THR A 444 -4.90 44.59 -15.97
C THR A 444 -6.29 45.14 -16.25
N ASP A 445 -7.29 44.72 -15.47
CA ASP A 445 -8.49 45.52 -15.28
C ASP A 445 -8.74 45.72 -13.78
N VAL A 446 -8.65 46.99 -13.42
CA VAL A 446 -8.79 47.57 -12.09
C VAL A 446 -10.25 47.94 -11.90
N VAL A 447 -10.91 47.38 -10.88
CA VAL A 447 -12.05 48.03 -10.23
C VAL A 447 -11.87 47.92 -8.72
N GLN A 448 -11.74 49.08 -8.07
CA GLN A 448 -11.46 49.29 -6.65
C GLN A 448 -12.73 49.35 -5.80
N SER A 449 -12.60 48.92 -4.54
CA SER A 449 -13.06 49.55 -3.26
C SER A 449 -13.74 48.54 -2.28
N PRO A 450 -13.79 48.82 -0.95
CA PRO A 450 -12.67 48.80 0.01
C PRO A 450 -12.93 47.89 1.26
N PRO A 451 -11.93 47.59 2.13
CA PRO A 451 -12.12 46.75 3.32
C PRO A 451 -12.22 47.55 4.65
N PRO A 452 -12.89 47.04 5.69
CA PRO A 452 -12.78 47.58 7.04
C PRO A 452 -11.74 46.85 7.93
N ALA A 453 -11.18 47.67 8.82
CA ALA A 453 -10.22 47.51 9.93
C ALA A 453 -10.18 46.14 10.67
N ARG A 454 -8.99 45.56 10.83
CA ARG A 454 -8.07 45.58 12.01
C ARG A 454 -8.66 45.07 13.33
N HIS A 455 -8.11 43.97 13.84
CA HIS A 455 -7.68 43.84 15.25
C HIS A 455 -6.47 42.89 15.37
N SER A 456 -5.54 43.31 16.23
CA SER A 456 -4.17 42.84 16.45
C SER A 456 -4.08 41.81 17.59
N ASN A 457 -3.00 41.00 17.60
CA ASN A 457 -2.05 40.77 18.70
C ASN A 457 -1.23 39.49 18.42
N GLU A 458 0.07 39.60 18.13
CA GLU A 458 1.22 39.63 19.06
C GLU A 458 1.65 38.23 19.54
N ASN A 459 2.75 37.73 18.97
CA ASN A 459 3.98 37.40 19.72
C ASN A 459 5.05 36.82 18.78
N GLN A 460 6.03 37.66 18.44
CA GLN A 460 7.33 37.26 17.90
C GLN A 460 8.32 37.17 19.08
N VAL A 461 9.12 36.11 19.14
CA VAL A 461 10.36 36.07 19.95
C VAL A 461 11.49 35.47 19.11
N LEU A 462 12.61 36.20 19.07
CA LEU A 462 13.89 35.93 18.41
C LEU A 462 14.69 34.80 19.10
N PRO A 463 15.67 34.16 18.40
CA PRO A 463 16.55 33.14 18.96
C PRO A 463 17.92 33.68 19.45
N LEU A 464 18.43 33.18 20.57
CA LEU A 464 19.80 33.40 21.11
C LEU A 464 20.23 32.20 22.00
N PRO A 465 21.52 31.98 22.33
CA PRO A 465 22.62 31.49 21.48
C PRO A 465 23.44 30.31 22.11
N LEU A 466 24.39 29.73 21.34
CA LEU A 466 25.33 28.67 21.77
C LEU A 466 26.39 29.16 22.80
N PRO A 467 26.95 28.26 23.65
CA PRO A 467 28.24 28.50 24.32
C PRO A 467 29.41 27.77 23.65
N ARG A 468 30.52 28.51 23.45
CA ARG A 468 31.86 27.99 23.12
C ARG A 468 32.74 27.93 24.37
N SER A 469 33.55 26.87 24.42
CA SER A 469 34.86 26.68 25.06
C SER A 469 35.49 27.81 25.88
N SER A 470 36.02 27.48 27.06
CA SER A 470 37.23 28.10 27.63
C SER A 470 38.00 27.08 28.47
N GLN A 471 39.32 27.21 28.45
CA GLN A 471 40.36 26.24 28.79
C GLN A 471 41.26 26.80 29.92
N VAL A 472 41.66 25.94 30.88
CA VAL A 472 42.90 25.93 31.74
C VAL A 472 43.06 27.13 32.75
N VAL A 473 43.56 27.07 34.00
CA VAL A 473 44.73 26.43 34.67
C VAL A 473 44.60 26.55 36.24
N PRO A 474 45.58 26.15 37.10
CA PRO A 474 45.63 24.91 37.91
C PRO A 474 45.64 25.15 39.44
N SER A 475 45.73 24.08 40.25
CA SER A 475 46.43 24.06 41.56
C SER A 475 46.73 22.61 41.99
N ASN A 476 47.92 22.45 42.57
CA ASN A 476 48.63 21.22 42.94
C ASN A 476 48.40 20.84 44.42
N ASP A 477 49.02 19.71 44.81
CA ASP A 477 49.27 19.16 46.15
C ASP A 477 48.18 18.20 46.67
N GLY A 478 48.45 16.97 47.12
CA GLY A 478 49.68 16.20 47.32
C GLY A 478 49.34 14.94 48.12
N ASP A 479 49.98 13.82 47.77
CA ASP A 479 50.32 12.59 48.52
C ASP A 479 49.41 12.05 49.65
N ASP A 480 49.00 10.77 49.56
CA ASP A 480 49.52 9.73 50.48
C ASP A 480 49.27 8.29 49.96
N ASP A 481 50.22 7.45 50.36
CA ASP A 481 50.56 6.08 50.02
C ASP A 481 49.65 5.00 50.68
N GLY A 482 49.72 3.76 50.17
CA GLY A 482 49.05 2.61 50.81
C GLY A 482 48.81 1.41 49.89
N GLY A 483 49.88 0.71 49.49
CA GLY A 483 49.82 -0.55 48.74
C GLY A 483 49.47 -1.81 49.57
N VAL A 484 49.58 -2.98 48.88
CA VAL A 484 49.47 -4.42 49.28
C VAL A 484 48.21 -5.09 48.65
N VAL A 485 48.22 -6.19 47.88
CA VAL A 485 49.18 -7.21 47.36
C VAL A 485 48.52 -7.93 46.15
N GLY A 486 49.30 -8.39 45.17
CA GLY A 486 48.86 -9.10 43.93
C GLY A 486 48.31 -10.54 44.12
N PRO A 487 48.03 -11.32 43.04
CA PRO A 487 49.07 -11.70 42.08
C PRO A 487 48.66 -11.73 40.59
N GLU A 488 49.71 -11.98 39.79
CA GLU A 488 49.84 -12.10 38.33
C GLU A 488 49.03 -13.21 37.60
N ILE A 489 48.78 -12.92 36.32
CA ILE A 489 48.71 -13.82 35.13
C ILE A 489 47.52 -14.80 35.01
N LYS A 490 46.63 -14.51 34.05
CA LYS A 490 46.43 -15.39 32.87
C LYS A 490 45.70 -14.66 31.73
N LEU A 491 46.45 -14.42 30.65
CA LEU A 491 45.94 -14.02 29.35
C LEU A 491 45.51 -15.31 28.63
N GLU A 492 44.21 -15.59 28.53
CA GLU A 492 43.71 -16.63 27.63
C GLU A 492 43.25 -15.99 26.32
N ARG A 493 44.05 -16.26 25.29
CA ARG A 493 43.77 -16.04 23.87
C ARG A 493 42.49 -16.78 23.49
N ASP A 494 41.61 -16.11 22.77
CA ASP A 494 40.75 -16.78 21.79
C ASP A 494 41.07 -16.21 20.40
N THR A 495 41.84 -16.99 19.65
CA THR A 495 42.27 -16.70 18.28
C THR A 495 41.19 -17.11 17.29
N ALA A 496 40.52 -16.14 16.68
CA ALA A 496 39.66 -16.37 15.52
C ALA A 496 40.04 -15.46 14.35
N GLY A 497 41.05 -15.89 13.58
CA GLY A 497 41.06 -15.73 12.12
C GLY A 497 41.30 -14.34 11.53
N GLU A 498 42.21 -13.55 12.09
CA GLU A 498 42.95 -12.60 11.25
C GLU A 498 44.10 -13.37 10.59
N LEU A 499 44.16 -13.35 9.26
CA LEU A 499 45.36 -13.41 8.40
C LEU A 499 44.92 -13.76 6.97
N SER A 500 45.20 -12.84 6.05
CA SER A 500 45.12 -13.04 4.60
C SER A 500 45.77 -14.36 4.20
N PHE A 501 45.01 -15.30 3.62
CA PHE A 501 45.56 -16.57 3.16
C PHE A 501 46.01 -16.50 1.69
N ARG A 502 47.19 -17.04 1.42
CA ARG A 502 47.66 -17.40 0.06
C ARG A 502 47.40 -18.89 -0.15
N PHE A 503 46.90 -19.25 -1.34
CA PHE A 503 46.67 -20.64 -1.73
C PHE A 503 47.97 -21.45 -1.64
N HIS A 504 48.01 -22.42 -0.73
CA HIS A 504 49.00 -23.51 -0.78
C HIS A 504 48.37 -24.73 -1.44
N GLU A 505 49.17 -25.38 -2.26
CA GLU A 505 48.88 -26.55 -3.08
C GLU A 505 48.67 -27.77 -2.16
N PHE A 506 47.46 -28.34 -2.15
CA PHE A 506 47.19 -29.60 -1.47
C PHE A 506 47.17 -30.73 -2.49
N SER A 507 48.22 -31.55 -2.49
CA SER A 507 48.21 -32.86 -3.14
C SER A 507 47.35 -33.81 -2.29
N ILE A 508 46.21 -34.24 -2.83
CA ILE A 508 45.34 -35.23 -2.19
C ILE A 508 45.97 -36.61 -2.40
N SER A 509 46.30 -37.30 -1.30
CA SER A 509 46.63 -38.71 -1.33
C SER A 509 45.37 -39.53 -1.66
N ASN A 510 45.44 -40.28 -2.75
CA ASN A 510 44.48 -41.35 -3.06
C ASN A 510 44.43 -42.32 -1.88
N ASN A 511 43.25 -42.47 -1.26
CA ASN A 511 42.83 -43.70 -0.59
C ASN A 511 41.37 -43.58 -0.15
N TRP A 512 40.44 -43.91 -1.06
CA TRP A 512 39.12 -44.42 -0.67
C TRP A 512 38.81 -45.62 -1.57
N VAL A 513 38.88 -46.80 -0.95
CA VAL A 513 38.15 -48.03 -1.33
C VAL A 513 36.71 -47.86 -0.90
#